data_AF-A0A4U1C0R6-F1
#
_entry.id   AF-A0A4U1C0R6-F1
#
_cell.length_a   1.000
_cell.length_b   1.000
_cell.length_c   1.000
_cell.angle_alpha   90.00
_cell.angle_beta   90.00
_cell.angle_gamma   90.00
#
_symmetry.space_group_name_H-M   'P 1'
#
loop_
_entity.id
_entity.type
_entity.pdbx_description
1 polymer ?
#
loop_
_entity_poly.entity_id
_entity_poly.type
_entity_poly.pdbx_seq_one_letter_code
_entity_poly.pdbx_strand_id
1 'polypeptide(L)'
;MAINTNDFTVERKYLQTYRMMIREYELVKQKSHPVYRFVEELYKAWGTNRKSFLKYYNRFKQSGEDLDLLPRKRGPKYRTR
;
A
#
# COMPACT_ATOMS: atom_id res chain seq x y z
N MET A 1 9.36 15.44 -31.80
CA MET A 1 8.31 15.17 -30.78
C MET A 1 9.00 14.64 -29.54
N ALA A 2 8.97 15.38 -28.42
CA ALA A 2 9.57 14.87 -27.19
C ALA A 2 8.72 13.72 -26.67
N ILE A 3 9.28 12.51 -26.67
CA ILE A 3 8.65 11.33 -26.08
C ILE A 3 8.75 11.52 -24.58
N ASN A 4 7.72 12.10 -23.95
CA ASN A 4 7.61 12.21 -22.50
C ASN A 4 7.44 10.79 -21.94
N THR A 5 8.56 10.08 -21.77
CA THR A 5 8.60 8.72 -21.25
C THR A 5 8.47 8.84 -19.74
N ASN A 6 7.23 8.92 -19.25
CA ASN A 6 6.97 8.94 -17.81
C ASN A 6 7.47 7.61 -17.20
N ASP A 7 8.51 7.68 -16.38
CA ASP A 7 9.06 6.53 -15.69
C ASP A 7 8.22 6.21 -14.45
N PHE A 8 7.32 5.22 -14.60
CA PHE A 8 6.44 4.72 -13.53
C PHE A 8 7.00 3.50 -12.80
N THR A 9 8.29 3.18 -12.94
CA THR A 9 8.91 1.99 -12.33
C THR A 9 8.70 1.94 -10.81
N VAL A 10 8.89 3.07 -10.12
CA VAL A 10 8.70 3.17 -8.66
C VAL A 10 7.25 2.90 -8.28
N GLU A 11 6.29 3.50 -8.98
CA GLU A 11 4.85 3.30 -8.71
C GLU A 11 4.45 1.85 -8.89
N ARG A 12 4.89 1.21 -9.99
CA ARG A 12 4.62 -0.22 -10.24
C ARG A 12 5.16 -1.10 -9.12
N LYS A 13 6.38 -0.83 -8.64
CA LYS A 13 6.98 -1.56 -7.51
C LYS A 13 6.15 -1.40 -6.24
N TYR A 14 5.71 -0.19 -5.93
CA TYR A 14 4.84 0.05 -4.77
C TYR A 14 3.51 -0.68 -4.89
N LEU A 15 2.83 -0.58 -6.04
CA LEU A 15 1.57 -1.27 -6.28
C LEU A 15 1.72 -2.79 -6.12
N GLN A 16 2.75 -3.38 -6.73
CA GLN A 16 3.02 -4.81 -6.59
C GLN A 16 3.24 -5.22 -5.13
N THR A 17 4.03 -4.43 -4.39
CA THR A 17 4.32 -4.67 -2.97
C THR A 17 3.03 -4.64 -2.15
N TYR A 18 2.21 -3.60 -2.30
CA TYR A 18 0.95 -3.49 -1.57
C TYR A 18 -0.05 -4.58 -1.95
N ARG A 19 -0.17 -4.96 -3.23
CA ARG A 19 -1.04 -6.05 -3.67
C ARG A 19 -0.66 -7.39 -3.01
N MET A 20 0.63 -7.71 -2.98
CA MET A 20 1.12 -8.92 -2.29
C MET A 20 0.80 -8.86 -0.78
N MET A 21 1.09 -7.73 -0.14
CA MET A 21 0.86 -7.55 1.28
C MET A 21 -0.64 -7.61 1.65
N ILE A 22 -1.53 -7.09 0.80
CA ILE A 22 -2.98 -7.18 0.98
C ILE A 22 -3.45 -8.64 0.88
N ARG A 23 -2.97 -9.38 -0.12
CA ARG A 23 -3.29 -10.80 -0.26
C ARG A 23 -2.89 -11.59 0.99
N GLU A 24 -1.69 -11.38 1.50
CA GLU A 24 -1.23 -12.04 2.74
C GLU A 24 -2.05 -11.59 3.95
N TYR A 25 -2.34 -10.30 4.08
CA TYR A 25 -3.19 -9.77 5.16
C TYR A 25 -4.57 -10.41 5.18
N GLU A 26 -5.20 -10.59 4.02
CA GLU A 26 -6.52 -11.24 3.91
C GLU A 26 -6.47 -12.71 4.29
N LEU A 27 -5.44 -13.44 3.87
CA LEU A 27 -5.22 -14.83 4.29
C LEU A 27 -5.04 -14.94 5.81
N VAL A 28 -4.30 -14.02 6.43
CA VAL A 28 -4.13 -13.99 7.90
C VAL A 28 -5.46 -13.68 8.58
N LYS A 29 -6.26 -12.76 8.04
CA LYS A 29 -7.61 -12.45 8.54
C LYS A 29 -8.57 -13.63 8.43
N GLN A 30 -8.44 -14.43 7.37
CA GLN A 30 -9.18 -15.67 7.17
C GLN A 30 -8.63 -16.84 8.00
N LYS A 31 -7.53 -16.65 8.74
CA LYS A 31 -6.81 -17.70 9.49
C LYS A 31 -6.32 -18.86 8.61
N SER A 32 -6.13 -18.60 7.32
CA SER A 32 -5.68 -19.59 6.34
C SER A 32 -4.24 -19.37 5.88
N HIS A 33 -3.55 -18.37 6.41
CA HIS A 33 -2.19 -18.07 6.02
C HIS A 33 -1.22 -19.16 6.52
N PRO A 34 -0.34 -19.71 5.63
CA PRO A 34 0.50 -20.86 5.97
C PRO A 34 1.62 -20.56 6.97
N VAL A 35 2.12 -19.31 6.99
CA VAL A 35 3.27 -18.91 7.82
C VAL A 35 2.84 -18.07 9.03
N TYR A 36 2.23 -16.91 8.78
CA TYR A 36 1.83 -15.97 9.84
C TYR A 36 0.46 -16.31 10.43
N ARG A 37 0.38 -16.36 11.76
CA ARG A 37 -0.90 -16.52 12.48
C ARG A 37 -1.52 -15.17 12.81
N PHE A 38 -0.69 -14.17 13.08
CA PHE A 38 -1.14 -12.84 13.47
C PHE A 38 -0.70 -11.78 12.48
N VAL A 39 -1.53 -10.75 12.33
CA VAL A 39 -1.24 -9.60 11.46
C VAL A 39 0.00 -8.84 11.93
N GLU A 40 0.33 -8.89 13.22
CA GLU A 40 1.53 -8.26 13.77
C GLU A 40 2.83 -8.91 13.26
N GLU A 41 2.82 -10.22 13.03
CA GLU A 41 3.95 -10.96 12.47
C GLU A 41 4.16 -10.56 11.01
N LEU A 42 3.06 -10.46 10.25
CA LEU A 42 3.08 -9.95 8.88
C LEU A 42 3.71 -8.55 8.81
N TYR A 43 3.28 -7.63 9.68
CA TYR A 43 3.83 -6.27 9.70
C TYR A 43 5.33 -6.25 10.04
N LYS A 44 5.79 -7.12 10.95
CA LYS A 44 7.22 -7.25 11.27
C LYS A 44 8.01 -7.80 10.09
N ALA A 45 7.52 -8.85 9.43
CA ALA A 45 8.19 -9.45 8.27
C ALA A 45 8.33 -8.48 7.09
N TRP A 46 7.30 -7.68 6.82
CA TRP A 46 7.30 -6.66 5.77
C TRP A 46 7.94 -5.32 6.19
N GLY A 47 8.39 -5.18 7.44
CA GLY A 47 8.96 -3.92 7.95
C GLY A 47 8.02 -2.71 7.88
N THR A 48 6.71 -2.95 7.88
CA THR A 48 5.69 -1.89 7.67
C THR A 48 4.92 -1.62 8.95
N ASN A 49 4.62 -0.34 9.21
CA ASN A 49 3.78 0.04 10.34
C ASN A 49 2.29 -0.20 10.03
N ARG A 50 1.57 -0.82 10.99
CA ARG A 50 0.11 -1.02 10.97
C ARG A 50 -0.67 0.21 10.53
N LYS A 51 -0.36 1.40 11.05
CA LYS A 51 -1.09 2.64 10.75
C LYS A 51 -0.96 3.02 9.26
N SER A 52 0.25 2.91 8.72
CA SER A 52 0.54 3.22 7.32
C SER A 52 -0.15 2.24 6.38
N PHE A 53 -0.08 0.95 6.67
CA PHE A 53 -0.77 -0.08 5.87
C PHE A 53 -2.29 0.12 5.90
N LEU A 54 -2.89 0.24 7.08
CA LEU A 54 -4.34 0.39 7.22
C LEU A 54 -4.87 1.65 6.52
N LYS A 55 -4.09 2.74 6.48
CA LYS A 55 -4.47 3.95 5.74
C LYS A 55 -4.71 3.66 4.25
N TYR A 56 -3.80 2.96 3.60
CA TYR A 56 -3.91 2.65 2.17
C TYR A 56 -4.89 1.51 1.92
N TYR A 57 -4.87 0.46 2.74
CA TYR A 57 -5.80 -0.66 2.66
C TYR A 57 -7.26 -0.21 2.82
N ASN A 58 -7.58 0.63 3.80
CA ASN A 58 -8.95 1.10 4.00
C ASN A 58 -9.45 1.93 2.82
N ARG A 59 -8.56 2.72 2.20
CA ARG A 59 -8.89 3.50 1.01
C ARG A 59 -9.17 2.59 -0.17
N PHE A 60 -8.27 1.64 -0.44
CA PHE A 60 -8.45 0.61 -1.46
C PHE A 60 -9.72 -0.21 -1.24
N LYS A 61 -10.03 -0.58 0.01
CA LYS A 61 -11.24 -1.32 0.36
C LYS A 61 -12.53 -0.54 0.03
N GLN A 62 -12.48 0.79 0.09
CA GLN A 62 -13.63 1.65 -0.23
C GLN A 62 -13.81 1.87 -1.74
N SER A 63 -12.72 2.00 -2.49
CA SER A 63 -12.77 2.31 -3.92
C SER A 63 -12.66 1.10 -4.84
N GLY A 64 -11.92 0.07 -4.44
CA GLY A 64 -11.50 -1.05 -5.29
C GLY A 64 -10.32 -0.72 -6.22
N GLU A 65 -9.80 0.51 -6.18
CA GLU A 65 -8.83 1.01 -7.16
C GLU A 65 -7.38 0.87 -6.68
N ASP A 66 -6.54 0.24 -7.48
CA ASP A 66 -5.12 0.03 -7.15
C ASP A 66 -4.36 1.34 -6.90
N LEU A 67 -4.73 2.42 -7.59
CA LEU A 67 -4.12 3.74 -7.43
C LEU A 67 -4.25 4.29 -6.00
N ASP A 68 -5.21 3.79 -5.23
CA ASP A 68 -5.41 4.21 -3.83
C ASP A 68 -4.39 3.64 -2.85
N LEU A 69 -3.62 2.65 -3.29
CA LEU A 69 -2.46 2.13 -2.58
C LEU A 69 -1.28 3.10 -2.63
N LEU A 70 -1.31 4.08 -3.53
CA LEU A 70 -0.24 5.06 -3.67
C LEU A 70 -0.44 6.28 -2.75
N PRO A 71 0.67 6.90 -2.32
CA PRO A 71 0.63 8.21 -1.70
C PRO A 71 -0.04 9.23 -2.64
N ARG A 72 -1.11 9.88 -2.16
CA ARG A 72 -1.74 10.98 -2.90
C ARG A 72 -0.94 12.26 -2.72
N LYS A 73 -1.10 13.19 -3.67
CA LYS A 73 -0.54 14.54 -3.61
C LYS A 73 -0.83 15.16 -2.24
N ARG A 74 0.23 15.65 -1.57
CA ARG A 74 0.09 16.38 -0.31
C ARG A 74 -0.78 17.63 -0.55
N GLY A 75 -1.65 17.96 0.41
CA GLY A 75 -2.42 19.19 0.37
C GLY A 75 -1.51 20.43 0.34
N PRO A 76 -2.06 21.62 0.07
CA PRO A 76 -1.31 22.87 0.08
C PRO A 76 -0.54 23.01 1.40
N LYS A 77 0.76 23.31 1.34
CA LYS A 77 1.55 23.66 2.52
C LYS A 77 1.03 25.01 3.02
N TYR A 78 0.67 25.10 4.30
CA TYR A 78 0.30 26.38 4.92
C TYR A 78 1.40 27.41 4.66
N ARG A 79 1.02 28.65 4.29
CA ARG A 79 1.97 29.71 3.93
C ARG A 79 3.01 29.86 5.04
N THR A 80 4.27 29.53 4.73
CA THR A 80 5.39 30.19 5.40
C THR A 80 5.31 31.64 4.96
N ARG A 81 4.84 32.47 5.88
CA ARG A 81 4.70 33.92 5.72
C ARG A 81 6.07 34.56 5.57
#